data_AF-A0A069SK09-F1
#
_entry.id   AF-A0A069SK09-F1
#
_cell.length_a   1.000
_cell.length_b   1.000
_cell.length_c   1.000
_cell.angle_alpha   90.00
_cell.angle_beta   90.00
_cell.angle_gamma   90.00
#
_symmetry.space_group_name_H-M   'P 1'
#
loop_
_entity.id
_entity.type
_entity.pdbx_description
1 polymer ?
#
loop_
_entity_poly.entity_id
_entity_poly.type
_entity_poly.pdbx_seq_one_letter_code
_entity_poly.pdbx_strand_id
1 'polypeptide(L)'
;MRHEIIKYSKSIDDLKAQMQHMQEQHGKQIRNLQGIHNQELEAKDKEISRLNTILEKAFNCFPLLKEMLRMERLCYAIGFTKDMVNSLLNKREAIKCNEKIYSEEHRQRFEVKNATFKIEQSSVDNNKLVLTINRQPIGEWFKE
;
A
#
# COMPACT_ATOMS: atom_id res chain seq x y z
N MET A 1 -7.26 -41.84 58.53
CA MET A 1 -8.08 -40.62 58.67
C MET A 1 -7.27 -39.34 58.91
N ARG A 2 -6.75 -39.02 60.11
CA ARG A 2 -6.03 -37.73 60.33
C ARG A 2 -4.75 -37.56 59.49
N HIS A 3 -3.94 -38.61 59.35
CA HIS A 3 -2.72 -38.59 58.53
C HIS A 3 -3.00 -38.39 57.03
N GLU A 4 -4.11 -38.92 56.52
CA GLU A 4 -4.50 -38.76 55.12
C GLU A 4 -4.98 -37.34 54.84
N ILE A 5 -5.77 -36.75 55.76
CA ILE A 5 -6.21 -35.35 55.66
C ILE A 5 -5.00 -34.40 55.60
N ILE A 6 -3.99 -34.63 56.43
CA ILE A 6 -2.74 -33.84 56.42
C ILE A 6 -2.01 -34.00 55.09
N LYS A 7 -1.93 -35.23 54.55
CA LYS A 7 -1.30 -35.52 53.26
C LYS A 7 -2.02 -34.79 52.10
N TYR A 8 -3.35 -34.85 52.06
CA TYR A 8 -4.14 -34.15 51.03
C TYR A 8 -4.04 -32.63 51.16
N SER A 9 -4.08 -32.09 52.38
CA SER A 9 -3.91 -30.65 52.59
C SER A 9 -2.58 -30.15 52.04
N LYS A 10 -1.48 -30.86 52.35
CA LYS A 10 -0.16 -30.53 51.83
C LYS A 10 -0.10 -30.58 50.30
N SER A 11 -0.69 -31.61 49.68
CA SER A 11 -0.74 -31.71 48.21
C SER A 11 -1.55 -30.57 47.56
N ILE A 12 -2.64 -30.11 48.20
CA ILE A 12 -3.42 -28.97 47.73
C ILE A 12 -2.59 -27.68 47.82
N ASP A 13 -1.87 -27.47 48.93
CA ASP A 13 -1.02 -26.30 49.11
C ASP A 13 0.13 -26.27 48.08
N ASP A 14 0.77 -27.43 47.84
CA ASP A 14 1.82 -27.57 46.83
C ASP A 14 1.30 -27.29 45.42
N LEU A 15 0.11 -27.80 45.08
CA LEU A 15 -0.54 -27.52 43.79
C LEU A 15 -0.88 -26.03 43.65
N LYS A 16 -1.38 -25.39 44.71
CA LYS A 16 -1.71 -23.96 44.72
C LYS A 16 -0.46 -23.10 44.51
N ALA A 17 0.64 -23.45 45.16
CA ALA A 17 1.92 -22.78 44.97
C ALA A 17 2.44 -22.94 43.52
N GLN A 18 2.34 -24.14 42.95
CA GLN A 18 2.70 -24.38 41.55
C GLN A 18 1.83 -23.58 40.57
N MET A 19 0.52 -23.52 40.81
CA MET A 19 -0.40 -22.72 39.98
C MET A 19 -0.06 -21.24 40.03
N GLN A 20 0.22 -20.69 41.21
CA GLN A 20 0.61 -19.29 41.37
C GLN A 20 1.92 -19.00 40.62
N HIS A 21 2.94 -19.85 40.80
CA HIS A 21 4.19 -19.72 40.09
C HIS A 21 3.98 -19.77 38.56
N MET A 22 3.17 -20.71 38.07
CA MET A 22 2.86 -20.83 36.65
C MET A 22 2.15 -19.58 36.10
N GLN A 23 1.17 -19.03 36.83
CA GLN A 23 0.48 -17.80 36.45
C GLN A 23 1.43 -16.59 36.38
N GLU A 24 2.36 -16.46 37.32
CA GLU A 24 3.36 -15.39 37.29
C GLU A 24 4.29 -15.52 36.09
N GLN A 25 4.75 -16.74 35.77
CA GLN A 25 5.60 -16.99 34.61
C GLN A 25 4.86 -16.69 33.30
N HIS A 26 3.61 -17.13 33.16
CA HIS A 26 2.79 -16.79 31.99
C HIS A 26 2.58 -15.28 31.87
N GLY A 27 2.28 -14.58 32.97
CA GLY A 27 2.14 -13.13 32.97
C GLY A 27 3.42 -12.42 32.51
N LYS A 28 4.60 -12.90 32.95
CA LYS A 28 5.90 -12.39 32.48
C LYS A 28 6.11 -12.65 30.99
N GLN A 29 5.80 -13.86 30.51
CA GLN A 29 5.93 -14.21 29.10
C GLN A 29 5.05 -13.34 28.21
N ILE A 30 3.77 -13.13 28.58
CA ILE A 30 2.83 -12.28 27.83
C ILE A 30 3.38 -10.85 27.75
N ARG A 31 3.82 -10.26 28.87
CA ARG A 31 4.38 -8.91 28.87
C ARG A 31 5.65 -8.80 28.02
N ASN A 32 6.51 -9.82 28.06
CA ASN A 32 7.71 -9.84 27.24
C ASN A 32 7.37 -9.88 25.74
N LEU A 33 6.46 -10.76 25.33
CA LEU A 33 6.00 -10.84 23.94
C LEU A 33 5.34 -9.54 23.48
N GLN A 34 4.52 -8.91 24.32
CA GLN A 34 3.95 -7.59 24.03
C GLN A 34 5.01 -6.51 23.90
N GLY A 35 6.03 -6.53 24.76
CA GLY A 35 7.16 -5.60 24.68
C GLY A 35 7.93 -5.73 23.38
N ILE A 36 8.26 -6.96 22.97
CA ILE A 36 8.94 -7.25 21.69
C ILE A 36 8.09 -6.79 20.51
N HIS A 37 6.79 -7.12 20.51
CA HIS A 37 5.89 -6.73 19.43
C HIS A 37 5.77 -5.20 19.29
N ASN A 38 5.63 -4.49 20.41
CA ASN A 38 5.56 -3.03 20.39
C ASN A 38 6.87 -2.40 19.89
N GLN A 39 8.02 -2.95 20.28
CA GLN A 39 9.31 -2.48 19.75
C GLN A 39 9.42 -2.69 18.23
N GLU A 40 8.93 -3.82 17.72
CA GLU A 40 8.90 -4.06 16.27
C GLU A 40 7.97 -3.06 15.56
N LEU A 41 6.81 -2.76 16.15
CA LEU A 41 5.87 -1.78 15.61
C LEU A 41 6.48 -0.38 15.58
N GLU A 42 7.09 0.06 16.69
CA GLU A 42 7.79 1.35 16.76
C GLU A 42 8.94 1.45 15.75
N ALA A 43 9.69 0.36 15.53
CA ALA A 43 10.76 0.33 14.54
C ALA A 43 10.19 0.49 13.11
N LYS A 44 9.07 -0.18 12.80
CA LYS A 44 8.39 -0.05 11.51
C LYS A 44 7.83 1.36 11.31
N ASP A 45 7.21 1.95 12.33
CA ASP A 45 6.67 3.31 12.25
C ASP A 45 7.76 4.37 12.05
N LYS A 46 8.90 4.21 12.72
CA LYS A 46 10.08 5.05 12.50
C LYS A 46 10.60 4.94 11.06
N GLU A 47 10.66 3.73 10.51
CA GLU A 47 11.11 3.50 9.14
C GLU A 47 10.13 4.09 8.11
N ILE A 48 8.81 3.92 8.31
CA ILE A 48 7.77 4.55 7.48
C ILE A 48 7.93 6.07 7.50
N SER A 49 8.12 6.66 8.69
CA SER A 49 8.31 8.11 8.85
C SER A 49 9.57 8.61 8.12
N ARG A 50 10.67 7.85 8.20
CA ARG A 50 11.92 8.14 7.48
C ARG A 50 11.72 8.10 5.97
N LEU A 51 11.04 7.06 5.47
CA LEU A 51 10.76 6.91 4.03
C LEU A 51 9.85 8.01 3.52
N ASN A 52 8.80 8.38 4.26
CA ASN A 52 7.92 9.50 3.90
C ASN A 52 8.70 10.82 3.82
N THR A 53 9.59 11.08 4.78
CA THR A 53 10.46 12.27 4.75
C THR A 53 11.35 12.31 3.51
N ILE A 54 11.92 11.17 3.10
CA ILE A 54 12.73 11.07 1.88
C ILE A 54 11.85 11.32 0.65
N LEU A 55 10.66 10.74 0.62
CA LEU A 55 9.72 10.87 -0.49
C LEU A 55 9.24 12.32 -0.66
N GLU A 56 8.93 13.02 0.43
CA GLU A 56 8.58 14.44 0.41
C GLU A 56 9.71 15.30 -0.14
N LYS A 57 10.96 15.06 0.31
CA LYS A 57 12.13 15.72 -0.26
C LYS A 57 12.28 15.43 -1.75
N ALA A 58 12.08 14.18 -2.18
CA ALA A 58 12.13 13.81 -3.58
C ALA A 58 11.06 14.54 -4.41
N PHE A 59 9.82 14.65 -3.91
CA PHE A 59 8.77 15.40 -4.59
C PHE A 59 9.05 16.90 -4.68
N ASN A 60 9.66 17.49 -3.66
CA ASN A 60 10.07 18.90 -3.69
C ASN A 60 11.23 19.14 -4.69
N CYS A 61 12.18 18.21 -4.77
CA CYS A 61 13.30 18.30 -5.72
C CYS A 61 12.89 17.95 -7.15
N PHE A 62 11.92 17.05 -7.33
CA PHE A 62 11.47 16.56 -8.62
C PHE A 62 9.93 16.67 -8.73
N PRO A 63 9.39 17.85 -9.07
CA PRO A 63 7.96 18.07 -9.15
C PRO A 63 7.23 17.09 -10.09
N LEU A 64 7.89 16.72 -11.20
CA LEU A 64 7.36 15.75 -12.16
C LEU A 64 7.26 14.32 -11.60
N LEU A 65 8.04 13.94 -10.58
CA LEU A 65 7.99 12.59 -10.00
C LEU A 65 6.60 12.30 -9.43
N LYS A 66 6.02 13.27 -8.70
CA LYS A 66 4.68 13.16 -8.14
C LYS A 66 3.62 12.96 -9.23
N GLU A 67 3.77 13.67 -10.34
CA GLU A 67 2.85 13.56 -11.47
C GLU A 67 3.05 12.27 -12.27
N MET A 68 4.28 11.75 -12.38
CA MET A 68 4.54 10.43 -12.98
C MET A 68 3.87 9.32 -12.18
N LEU A 69 3.95 9.34 -10.85
CA LEU A 69 3.27 8.35 -9.98
C LEU A 69 1.73 8.47 -10.09
N ARG A 70 1.20 9.69 -10.18
CA ARG A 70 -0.23 9.91 -10.43
C ARG A 70 -0.64 9.32 -11.79
N MET A 71 0.15 9.55 -12.82
CA MET A 71 -0.09 9.03 -14.17
C MET A 71 -0.01 7.50 -14.23
N GLU A 72 0.94 6.89 -13.51
CA GLU A 72 1.05 5.44 -13.42
C GLU A 72 -0.23 4.81 -12.85
N ARG A 73 -0.74 5.36 -11.74
CA ARG A 73 -2.01 4.92 -11.14
C ARG A 73 -3.18 5.07 -12.10
N LEU A 74 -3.28 6.21 -12.80
CA LEU A 74 -4.33 6.45 -13.79
C LEU A 74 -4.28 5.40 -14.91
N CYS A 75 -3.10 5.11 -15.47
CA CYS A 75 -2.95 4.12 -16.53
C CYS A 75 -3.37 2.72 -16.09
N TYR A 76 -3.02 2.30 -14.86
CA TYR A 76 -3.48 1.02 -14.33
C TYR A 76 -4.99 1.00 -14.07
N ALA A 77 -5.57 2.09 -13.56
CA ALA A 77 -7.01 2.21 -13.36
C ALA A 77 -7.78 2.10 -14.69
N ILE A 78 -7.23 2.66 -15.77
CA ILE A 78 -7.75 2.55 -17.14
C ILE A 78 -7.69 1.11 -17.68
N GLY A 79 -6.79 0.28 -17.13
CA GLY A 79 -6.61 -1.12 -17.51
C GLY A 79 -5.37 -1.41 -18.34
N PHE A 80 -4.40 -0.50 -18.40
CA PHE A 80 -3.15 -0.74 -19.13
C PHE A 80 -2.27 -1.76 -18.42
N THR A 81 -1.61 -2.59 -19.21
CA THR A 81 -0.62 -3.56 -18.72
C THR A 81 0.65 -2.85 -18.28
N LYS A 82 1.47 -3.52 -17.45
CA LYS A 82 2.78 -3.00 -17.01
C LYS A 82 3.65 -2.56 -18.18
N ASP A 83 3.65 -3.30 -19.29
CA ASP A 83 4.45 -2.97 -20.47
C ASP A 83 3.95 -1.72 -21.19
N MET A 84 2.63 -1.55 -21.31
CA MET A 84 2.01 -0.34 -21.85
C MET A 84 2.33 0.89 -20.99
N VAL A 85 2.21 0.75 -19.67
CA VAL A 85 2.57 1.81 -18.71
C VAL A 85 4.05 2.18 -18.84
N ASN A 86 4.94 1.19 -18.95
CA ASN A 86 6.38 1.40 -19.12
C ASN A 86 6.70 2.12 -20.44
N SER A 87 6.06 1.75 -21.55
CA SER A 87 6.21 2.47 -22.83
C SER A 87 5.74 3.92 -22.72
N LEU A 88 4.59 4.17 -22.10
CA LEU A 88 4.03 5.53 -21.95
C LEU A 88 4.87 6.42 -21.02
N LEU A 89 5.27 5.94 -19.85
CA LEU A 89 5.90 6.76 -18.81
C LEU A 89 7.43 6.79 -18.90
N ASN A 90 8.05 5.64 -19.09
CA ASN A 90 9.52 5.52 -19.01
C ASN A 90 10.16 5.72 -20.39
N LYS A 91 9.57 5.13 -21.45
CA LYS A 91 10.08 5.30 -22.82
C LYS A 91 9.52 6.54 -23.53
N ARG A 92 8.46 7.15 -22.98
CA ARG A 92 7.75 8.30 -23.58
C ARG A 92 7.23 8.01 -25.00
N GLU A 93 6.86 6.76 -25.24
CA GLU A 93 6.35 6.27 -26.52
C GLU A 93 4.83 6.35 -26.56
N ALA A 94 4.28 6.57 -27.75
CA ALA A 94 2.85 6.39 -27.97
C ALA A 94 2.54 4.89 -28.12
N ILE A 95 1.43 4.45 -27.54
CA ILE A 95 0.95 3.06 -27.68
C ILE A 95 -0.34 3.03 -28.48
N LYS A 96 -0.58 1.92 -29.19
CA LYS A 96 -1.88 1.66 -29.82
C LYS A 96 -2.68 0.69 -28.96
N CYS A 97 -3.97 0.97 -28.80
CA CYS A 97 -4.89 0.10 -28.08
C CYS A 97 -6.16 -0.12 -28.90
N ASN A 98 -6.63 -1.36 -28.90
CA ASN A 98 -7.86 -1.83 -29.55
C ASN A 98 -8.81 -2.51 -28.56
N GLU A 99 -8.57 -2.31 -27.26
CA GLU A 99 -9.29 -3.01 -26.20
C GLU A 99 -10.23 -2.06 -25.47
N LYS A 100 -10.97 -2.60 -24.50
CA LYS A 100 -11.83 -1.79 -23.64
C LYS A 100 -11.00 -1.09 -22.57
N ILE A 101 -11.17 0.21 -22.45
CA ILE A 101 -10.57 1.00 -21.38
C ILE A 101 -11.61 1.32 -20.31
N TYR A 102 -11.20 1.44 -19.06
CA TYR A 102 -12.07 1.81 -17.95
C TYR A 102 -11.99 3.31 -17.66
N SER A 103 -13.15 3.94 -17.45
CA SER A 103 -13.24 5.28 -16.88
C SER A 103 -13.65 5.18 -15.42
N GLU A 104 -12.82 5.68 -14.52
CA GLU A 104 -13.15 5.74 -13.10
C GLU A 104 -14.25 6.80 -12.81
N GLU A 105 -14.24 7.90 -13.57
CA GLU A 105 -15.24 8.98 -13.48
C GLU A 105 -16.66 8.48 -13.82
N HIS A 106 -16.80 7.72 -14.91
CA HIS A 106 -18.08 7.16 -15.34
C HIS A 106 -18.34 5.74 -14.82
N ARG A 107 -17.37 5.15 -14.11
CA ARG A 107 -17.39 3.76 -13.59
C ARG A 107 -17.75 2.70 -14.63
N GLN A 108 -17.37 2.91 -15.89
CA GLN A 108 -17.73 2.02 -17.00
C GLN A 108 -16.58 1.78 -17.97
N ARG A 109 -16.72 0.77 -18.83
CA ARG A 109 -15.74 0.43 -19.87
C ARG A 109 -16.19 0.96 -21.23
N PHE A 110 -15.26 1.58 -21.94
CA PHE A 110 -15.44 2.11 -23.29
C PHE A 110 -14.65 1.26 -24.28
N GLU A 111 -15.26 0.89 -25.39
CA GLU A 111 -14.58 0.16 -26.46
C GLU A 111 -13.77 1.14 -27.32
N VAL A 112 -12.48 0.84 -27.49
CA VAL A 112 -11.57 1.70 -28.23
C VAL A 112 -11.06 0.93 -29.45
N LYS A 113 -11.07 1.58 -30.61
CA LYS A 113 -10.59 0.98 -31.87
C LYS A 113 -9.50 1.83 -32.48
N ASN A 114 -8.32 1.21 -32.68
CA ASN A 114 -7.13 1.79 -33.29
C ASN A 114 -6.76 3.15 -32.69
N ALA A 115 -6.93 3.33 -31.39
CA ALA A 115 -6.62 4.60 -30.75
C ALA A 115 -5.17 4.64 -30.28
N THR A 116 -4.59 5.83 -30.43
CA THR A 116 -3.22 6.10 -30.04
C THR A 116 -3.21 6.83 -28.71
N PHE A 117 -2.64 6.21 -27.69
CA PHE A 117 -2.45 6.82 -26.38
C PHE A 117 -1.05 7.38 -26.24
N LYS A 118 -0.93 8.54 -25.59
CA LYS A 118 0.36 9.17 -25.32
C LYS A 118 0.28 9.97 -24.02
N ILE A 119 1.37 9.99 -23.26
CA ILE A 119 1.52 10.91 -22.14
C ILE A 119 2.34 12.11 -22.59
N GLU A 120 1.76 13.29 -22.48
CA GLU A 120 2.36 14.55 -22.89
C GLU A 120 2.46 15.51 -21.70
N GLN A 121 3.43 16.41 -21.76
CA GLN A 121 3.50 17.51 -20.80
C GLN A 121 2.38 18.51 -21.09
N SER A 122 1.72 18.99 -20.04
CA SER A 122 0.66 19.99 -20.20
C SER A 122 1.23 21.29 -20.76
N SER A 123 0.48 21.92 -21.67
CA SER A 123 0.81 23.23 -22.23
C SER A 123 0.53 24.39 -21.27
N VAL A 124 -0.25 24.16 -20.22
CA VAL A 124 -0.66 25.17 -19.22
C VAL A 124 0.21 25.11 -17.97
N ASP A 125 0.67 23.91 -17.58
CA ASP A 125 1.51 23.70 -16.40
C ASP A 125 2.58 22.65 -16.72
N ASN A 126 3.84 23.10 -16.84
CA ASN A 126 4.96 22.22 -17.16
C ASN A 126 5.21 21.14 -16.08
N ASN A 127 4.65 21.28 -14.88
CA ASN A 127 4.74 20.22 -13.88
C ASN A 127 3.71 19.12 -14.10
N LYS A 128 2.70 19.31 -14.96
CA LYS A 128 1.60 18.36 -15.17
C LYS A 128 1.81 17.48 -16.40
N LEU A 129 1.27 16.26 -16.30
CA LEU A 129 1.20 15.29 -17.37
C LEU A 129 -0.25 15.01 -17.73
N VAL A 130 -0.52 14.90 -19.03
CA VAL A 130 -1.84 14.61 -19.60
C VAL A 130 -1.75 13.32 -20.41
N LEU A 131 -2.60 12.35 -20.09
CA LEU A 131 -2.83 11.22 -20.99
C LEU A 131 -3.81 11.65 -22.07
N THR A 132 -3.39 11.51 -23.32
CA THR A 132 -4.21 11.76 -24.49
C THR A 132 -4.56 10.46 -25.20
N ILE A 133 -5.73 10.43 -25.81
CA ILE A 133 -6.18 9.44 -26.78
C ILE A 133 -6.43 10.19 -28.09
N ASN A 134 -5.76 9.79 -29.18
CA ASN A 134 -5.82 10.46 -30.47
C ASN A 134 -5.61 12.00 -30.39
N ARG A 135 -4.68 12.43 -29.53
CA ARG A 135 -4.34 13.85 -29.24
C ARG A 135 -5.40 14.64 -28.47
N GLN A 136 -6.47 14.00 -28.01
CA GLN A 136 -7.46 14.58 -27.11
C GLN A 136 -7.22 14.12 -25.66
N PRO A 137 -7.31 15.01 -24.65
CA PRO A 137 -7.21 14.60 -23.25
C PRO A 137 -8.22 13.49 -22.92
N ILE A 138 -7.76 12.44 -22.23
CA ILE A 138 -8.58 11.24 -21.97
C ILE A 138 -9.88 11.54 -21.22
N GLY A 139 -9.86 12.52 -20.30
CA GLY A 139 -11.04 12.95 -19.56
C GLY A 139 -12.09 13.63 -20.43
N GLU A 140 -11.67 14.36 -21.48
CA GLU A 140 -12.62 14.94 -22.44
C GLU A 140 -13.16 13.87 -23.39
N TRP A 141 -12.31 12.92 -23.80
CA TRP A 141 -12.73 11.82 -24.65
C TRP A 141 -13.80 10.93 -24.01
N PHE A 142 -13.76 10.73 -22.69
CA PHE A 142 -14.78 9.95 -21.98
C PHE A 142 -16.17 10.60 -21.94
N LYS A 143 -16.27 11.91 -22.21
CA LYS A 143 -17.53 12.64 -22.22
C LYS A 143 -18.25 12.57 -23.57
N GLU A 144 -17.54 12.15 -24.62
CA GLU A 144 -18.10 11.89 -25.95
C GLU A 144 -18.87 10.57 -25.99
#